data_AF-A0A5J5AQQ3-F1
#
_entry.id   AF-A0A5J5AQQ3-F1
#
_cell.length_a   1.000
_cell.length_b   1.000
_cell.length_c   1.000
_cell.angle_alpha   90.00
_cell.angle_beta   90.00
_cell.angle_gamma   90.00
#
_symmetry.space_group_name_H-M   'P 1'
#
loop_
_entity.id
_entity.type
_entity.pdbx_description
1 polymer ?
#
loop_
_entity_poly.entity_id
_entity_poly.type
_entity_poly.pdbx_seq_one_letter_code
_entity_poly.pdbx_strand_id
1 'polypeptide(L)'
;MKGIMQDTKLWKANGYPSPVLLKLMRDVVSGLVHLHELGIIHRDLKPQNVLIIKEKSLCAKLSDMGISKRLIDDMSSLGHHATGCGSSGWQAPEQLLHGRQTRAVDMFSLGCVLFFCVTGGRHPFGDHLERDINITKNQQDLFLVENIPEAVDLFSHLLDPNAELRPKASEVVQHPLLWNSDMRLSFLRDSSDRVELEDRETDSDLLRALESTAPMALGAKWNEKMEPAFISNIGVYRRYKFDSVRDLLRVVRNKLNHYRELPVDIQEILGPVPEGFDDYFASRFPKLLIEVYKVMYKYCKEEEMFHKYFKSNVV
;
A
#
# COMPACT_ATOMS: atom_id res chain seq x y z
N MET A 1 2.19 -6.30 -27.72
CA MET A 1 2.35 -5.14 -26.79
C MET A 1 2.68 -3.82 -27.48
N LYS A 2 3.27 -3.77 -28.69
CA LYS A 2 3.37 -2.52 -29.49
C LYS A 2 1.99 -2.19 -30.08
N GLY A 3 1.31 -1.18 -29.55
CA GLY A 3 0.08 -0.62 -30.13
C GLY A 3 -0.99 -0.17 -29.12
N ILE A 4 -1.05 -0.75 -27.91
CA ILE A 4 -2.14 -0.45 -26.94
C ILE A 4 -1.70 0.58 -25.87
N MET A 5 -0.40 0.64 -25.55
CA MET A 5 0.13 1.34 -24.36
C MET A 5 1.13 2.48 -24.65
N GLN A 6 1.34 2.88 -25.91
CA GLN A 6 2.42 3.83 -26.24
C GLN A 6 2.29 5.22 -25.59
N ASP A 7 1.07 5.62 -25.19
CA ASP A 7 0.82 6.94 -24.58
C ASP A 7 0.48 6.87 -23.08
N THR A 8 0.48 5.69 -22.46
CA THR A 8 0.09 5.55 -21.04
C THR A 8 1.32 5.52 -20.14
N LYS A 9 1.53 6.61 -19.40
CA LYS A 9 2.55 6.66 -18.34
C LYS A 9 2.08 5.86 -17.13
N LEU A 10 2.64 4.67 -16.95
CA LEU A 10 2.35 3.80 -15.79
C LEU A 10 3.13 4.20 -14.54
N TRP A 11 4.21 4.97 -14.69
CA TRP A 11 5.00 5.51 -13.58
C TRP A 11 5.04 7.03 -13.64
N LYS A 12 5.05 7.66 -12.46
CA LYS A 12 5.36 9.08 -12.28
C LYS A 12 6.86 9.32 -12.55
N ALA A 13 7.25 10.58 -12.78
CA ALA A 13 8.64 10.94 -13.04
C ALA A 13 9.60 10.63 -11.87
N ASN A 14 9.08 10.57 -10.65
CA ASN A 14 9.81 10.21 -9.43
C ASN A 14 9.89 8.68 -9.20
N GLY A 15 9.45 7.86 -10.16
CA GLY A 15 9.47 6.40 -10.06
C GLY A 15 8.27 5.77 -9.33
N TYR A 16 7.40 6.58 -8.71
CA TYR A 16 6.21 6.06 -8.03
C TYR A 16 5.17 5.54 -9.04
N PRO A 17 4.31 4.59 -8.64
CA PRO A 17 3.18 4.17 -9.45
C PRO A 17 2.28 5.36 -9.84
N SER A 18 1.91 5.44 -11.12
CA SER A 18 0.88 6.38 -11.57
C SER A 18 -0.50 5.98 -11.07
N PRO A 19 -1.50 6.88 -11.08
CA PRO A 19 -2.89 6.53 -10.79
C PRO A 19 -3.42 5.38 -11.66
N VAL A 20 -2.96 5.28 -12.91
CA VAL A 20 -3.34 4.20 -13.82
C VAL A 20 -2.75 2.86 -13.37
N LEU A 21 -1.48 2.83 -12.97
CA LEU A 21 -0.84 1.60 -12.46
C LEU A 21 -1.46 1.16 -11.13
N LEU A 22 -1.73 2.11 -10.22
CA LEU A 22 -2.44 1.82 -8.96
C LEU A 22 -3.82 1.23 -9.21
N LYS A 23 -4.57 1.76 -10.19
CA LYS A 23 -5.85 1.19 -10.61
C LYS A 23 -5.69 -0.25 -11.09
N LEU A 24 -4.72 -0.52 -11.98
CA LEU A 24 -4.50 -1.88 -12.50
C LEU A 24 -4.09 -2.86 -11.39
N MET A 25 -3.22 -2.46 -10.46
CA MET A 25 -2.87 -3.25 -9.29
C MET A 25 -4.10 -3.52 -8.42
N ARG A 26 -4.95 -2.51 -8.19
CA ARG A 26 -6.20 -2.67 -7.44
C ARG A 26 -7.20 -3.60 -8.15
N ASP A 27 -7.28 -3.55 -9.48
CA ASP A 27 -8.10 -4.47 -10.28
C ASP A 27 -7.64 -5.93 -10.10
N VAL A 28 -6.31 -6.19 -10.09
CA VAL A 28 -5.73 -7.52 -9.80
C VAL A 28 -6.11 -8.02 -8.41
N VAL A 29 -5.91 -7.18 -7.38
CA VAL A 29 -6.25 -7.54 -6.00
C VAL A 29 -7.75 -7.79 -5.86
N SER A 30 -8.59 -6.96 -6.47
CA SER A 30 -10.06 -7.10 -6.41
C SER A 30 -10.53 -8.39 -7.09
N GLY A 31 -9.92 -8.77 -8.22
CA GLY A 31 -10.17 -10.06 -8.84
C GLY A 31 -9.83 -11.24 -7.92
N LEU A 32 -8.72 -11.13 -7.18
CA LEU A 32 -8.31 -12.18 -6.24
C LEU A 32 -9.22 -12.26 -5.00
N VAL A 33 -9.66 -11.11 -4.48
CA VAL A 33 -10.68 -11.03 -3.41
C VAL A 33 -11.90 -11.85 -3.81
N HIS A 34 -12.45 -11.58 -5.00
CA HIS A 34 -13.64 -12.27 -5.50
C HIS A 34 -13.44 -13.79 -5.64
N LEU A 35 -12.28 -14.24 -6.15
CA LEU A 35 -11.98 -15.67 -6.21
C LEU A 35 -11.95 -16.30 -4.81
N HIS A 36 -11.30 -15.64 -3.85
CA HIS A 36 -11.14 -16.16 -2.50
C HIS A 36 -12.47 -16.25 -1.73
N GLU A 37 -13.37 -15.30 -1.95
CA GLU A 37 -14.75 -15.29 -1.44
C GLU A 37 -15.58 -16.46 -1.99
N LEU A 38 -15.41 -16.78 -3.29
CA LEU A 38 -16.02 -17.96 -3.90
C LEU A 38 -15.35 -19.30 -3.49
N GLY A 39 -14.36 -19.25 -2.59
CA GLY A 39 -13.62 -20.44 -2.16
C GLY A 39 -12.63 -20.97 -3.19
N ILE A 40 -12.27 -20.18 -4.20
CA ILE A 40 -11.38 -20.57 -5.29
C ILE A 40 -9.97 -20.08 -5.00
N ILE A 41 -9.00 -20.98 -5.06
CA ILE A 41 -7.55 -20.66 -5.03
C ILE A 41 -7.03 -20.70 -6.46
N HIS A 42 -6.38 -19.63 -6.91
CA HIS A 42 -5.92 -19.48 -8.29
C HIS A 42 -4.76 -20.42 -8.63
N ARG A 43 -3.72 -20.45 -7.78
CA ARG A 43 -2.53 -21.33 -7.78
C ARG A 43 -1.50 -21.10 -8.89
N ASP A 44 -1.82 -20.33 -9.94
CA ASP A 44 -0.85 -19.90 -10.97
C ASP A 44 -0.83 -18.38 -11.18
N LEU A 45 -0.83 -17.60 -10.11
CA LEU A 45 -0.82 -16.13 -10.26
C LEU A 45 0.58 -15.66 -10.69
N LYS A 46 0.66 -15.06 -11.87
CA LYS A 46 1.89 -14.53 -12.50
C LYS A 46 1.52 -13.44 -13.51
N PRO A 47 2.47 -12.59 -13.95
CA PRO A 47 2.16 -11.50 -14.89
C PRO A 47 1.52 -11.96 -16.20
N GLN A 48 1.88 -13.16 -16.70
CA GLN A 48 1.32 -13.72 -17.94
C GLN A 48 -0.19 -14.04 -17.82
N ASN A 49 -0.68 -14.26 -16.60
CA ASN A 49 -2.08 -14.59 -16.33
C ASN A 49 -2.90 -13.35 -15.92
N VAL A 50 -2.30 -12.16 -15.95
CA VAL A 50 -2.98 -10.88 -15.75
C VAL A 50 -3.18 -10.20 -17.10
N LEU A 51 -4.43 -10.18 -17.58
CA LEU A 51 -4.79 -9.57 -18.86
C LEU A 51 -5.07 -8.08 -18.68
N ILE A 52 -4.48 -7.26 -19.55
CA ILE A 52 -4.75 -5.82 -19.61
C ILE A 52 -5.70 -5.55 -20.77
N ILE A 53 -6.88 -5.03 -20.47
CA ILE A 53 -7.95 -4.77 -21.44
C ILE A 53 -8.13 -3.26 -21.56
N LYS A 54 -8.23 -2.77 -22.80
CA LYS A 54 -8.52 -1.37 -23.11
C LYS A 54 -9.93 -1.27 -23.69
N GLU A 55 -10.89 -0.91 -22.84
CA GLU A 55 -12.23 -0.50 -23.27
C GLU A 55 -12.30 1.04 -23.22
N LYS A 56 -13.23 1.61 -22.43
CA LYS A 56 -13.26 3.05 -22.13
C LYS A 56 -12.10 3.51 -21.24
N SER A 57 -11.57 2.60 -20.42
CA SER A 57 -10.39 2.78 -19.57
C SER A 57 -9.58 1.48 -19.53
N LEU A 58 -8.33 1.55 -19.10
CA LEU A 58 -7.50 0.35 -18.88
C LEU A 58 -7.98 -0.39 -17.63
N CYS A 59 -8.17 -1.70 -17.73
CA CYS A 59 -8.46 -2.57 -16.58
C CYS A 59 -7.61 -3.84 -16.63
N ALA A 60 -7.34 -4.40 -15.44
CA ALA A 60 -6.67 -5.70 -15.31
C ALA A 60 -7.69 -6.78 -14.96
N LYS A 61 -7.53 -7.98 -15.52
CA LYS A 61 -8.35 -9.16 -15.19
C LYS A 61 -7.48 -10.38 -14.99
N LEU A 62 -7.81 -11.19 -13.98
CA LEU A 62 -7.20 -12.50 -13.79
C LEU A 62 -7.71 -13.47 -14.87
N SER A 63 -6.84 -14.39 -15.28
CA SER A 63 -7.11 -15.39 -16.32
C SER A 63 -6.37 -16.69 -16.02
N ASP A 64 -6.62 -17.72 -16.84
CA ASP A 64 -6.03 -19.06 -16.70
C ASP A 64 -6.34 -19.76 -15.36
N MET A 65 -7.61 -20.16 -15.24
CA MET A 65 -8.12 -20.92 -14.10
C MET A 65 -7.87 -22.44 -14.25
N GLY A 66 -7.01 -22.86 -15.19
CA GLY A 66 -6.84 -24.27 -15.58
C GLY A 66 -6.33 -25.18 -14.45
N ILE A 67 -5.62 -24.62 -13.47
CA ILE A 67 -5.14 -25.34 -12.28
C ILE A 67 -5.75 -24.86 -10.97
N SER A 68 -6.73 -23.95 -11.05
CA SER A 68 -7.42 -23.42 -9.89
C SER A 68 -8.18 -24.54 -9.19
N LYS A 69 -8.26 -24.45 -7.86
CA LYS A 69 -9.00 -25.42 -7.06
C LYS A 69 -9.98 -24.71 -6.14
N ARG A 70 -11.22 -25.19 -6.17
CA ARG A 70 -12.23 -24.80 -5.19
C ARG A 70 -11.98 -25.59 -3.90
N LEU A 71 -11.97 -24.89 -2.77
CA LEU A 71 -12.02 -25.51 -1.46
C LEU A 71 -13.37 -26.19 -1.30
N ILE A 72 -13.37 -27.43 -0.82
CA ILE A 72 -14.61 -28.11 -0.43
C ILE A 72 -15.18 -27.35 0.77
N ASP A 73 -16.51 -27.20 0.83
CA ASP A 73 -17.18 -26.45 1.91
C ASP A 73 -16.65 -26.91 3.30
N ASP A 74 -16.44 -25.94 4.20
CA ASP A 74 -15.77 -26.03 5.51
C ASP A 74 -14.24 -26.27 5.53
N MET A 75 -13.57 -26.49 4.39
CA MET A 75 -12.12 -26.67 4.36
C MET A 75 -11.35 -25.36 4.15
N SER A 76 -10.33 -25.13 4.98
CA SER A 76 -9.42 -23.98 4.85
C SER A 76 -8.18 -24.25 3.98
N SER A 77 -8.00 -25.50 3.53
CA SER A 77 -6.83 -25.94 2.76
C SER A 77 -7.16 -27.02 1.74
N LEU A 78 -6.31 -27.15 0.73
CA LEU A 78 -6.37 -28.25 -0.23
C LEU A 78 -5.85 -29.55 0.39
N GLY A 79 -6.41 -30.69 -0.03
CA GLY A 79 -5.89 -32.01 0.36
C GLY A 79 -4.50 -32.32 -0.23
N HIS A 80 -3.85 -33.36 0.30
CA HIS A 80 -2.46 -33.73 -0.02
C HIS A 80 -2.19 -34.07 -1.50
N HIS A 81 -3.23 -34.28 -2.32
CA HIS A 81 -3.12 -34.53 -3.77
C HIS A 81 -3.07 -33.25 -4.64
N ALA A 82 -2.81 -32.08 -4.05
CA ALA A 82 -2.63 -30.82 -4.77
C ALA A 82 -1.15 -30.47 -5.05
N THR A 83 -0.24 -31.42 -4.91
CA THR A 83 1.19 -31.20 -5.09
C THR A 83 1.58 -31.05 -6.57
N GLY A 84 2.53 -30.16 -6.88
CA GLY A 84 3.16 -30.07 -8.21
C GLY A 84 2.48 -29.20 -9.27
N CYS A 85 1.64 -28.22 -8.91
CA CYS A 85 1.06 -27.28 -9.88
C CYS A 85 1.52 -25.84 -9.62
N GLY A 86 1.60 -25.03 -10.69
CA GLY A 86 2.02 -23.63 -10.67
C GLY A 86 3.31 -23.41 -11.46
N SER A 87 3.57 -22.16 -11.82
CA SER A 87 4.74 -21.78 -12.60
C SER A 87 5.95 -21.50 -11.71
N SER A 88 7.06 -22.17 -11.98
CA SER A 88 8.36 -21.94 -11.33
C SER A 88 8.68 -20.45 -11.26
N GLY A 89 9.20 -20.03 -10.11
CA GLY A 89 9.53 -18.65 -9.80
C GLY A 89 8.39 -17.81 -9.24
N TRP A 90 7.13 -18.25 -9.32
CA TRP A 90 5.97 -17.51 -8.81
C TRP A 90 5.24 -18.27 -7.70
N GLN A 91 5.64 -19.51 -7.44
CA GLN A 91 5.07 -20.38 -6.42
C GLN A 91 5.52 -19.96 -5.02
N ALA A 92 4.62 -20.07 -4.05
CA ALA A 92 4.94 -19.88 -2.65
C ALA A 92 5.91 -20.96 -2.13
N PRO A 93 6.70 -20.68 -1.07
CA PRO A 93 7.64 -21.65 -0.50
C PRO A 93 6.97 -23.00 -0.18
N GLU A 94 5.77 -22.97 0.42
CA GLU A 94 5.02 -24.18 0.75
C GLU A 94 4.49 -24.94 -0.48
N GLN A 95 4.35 -24.30 -1.64
CA GLN A 95 4.04 -25.02 -2.89
C GLN A 95 5.27 -25.78 -3.40
N LEU A 96 6.45 -25.15 -3.37
CA LEU A 96 7.72 -25.75 -3.78
C LEU A 96 8.15 -26.90 -2.86
N LEU A 97 7.85 -26.77 -1.56
CA LEU A 97 8.16 -27.77 -0.53
C LEU A 97 7.06 -28.82 -0.36
N HIS A 98 6.04 -28.84 -1.22
CA HIS A 98 4.91 -29.78 -1.15
C HIS A 98 4.14 -29.76 0.19
N GLY A 99 4.11 -28.59 0.84
CA GLY A 99 3.39 -28.33 2.08
C GLY A 99 1.89 -28.09 1.88
N ARG A 100 1.23 -27.72 3.00
CA ARG A 100 -0.20 -27.41 3.03
C ARG A 100 -0.50 -26.13 2.25
N GLN A 101 -1.34 -26.23 1.23
CA GLN A 101 -1.73 -25.09 0.39
C GLN A 101 -3.07 -24.51 0.86
N THR A 102 -3.09 -23.21 1.14
CA THR A 102 -4.28 -22.41 1.46
C THR A 102 -4.37 -21.25 0.47
N ARG A 103 -5.33 -20.33 0.65
CA ARG A 103 -5.39 -19.06 -0.11
C ARG A 103 -4.10 -18.23 -0.01
N ALA A 104 -3.28 -18.45 1.03
CA ALA A 104 -2.02 -17.76 1.26
C ALA A 104 -0.98 -17.99 0.15
N VAL A 105 -1.10 -19.08 -0.64
CA VAL A 105 -0.21 -19.31 -1.79
C VAL A 105 -0.39 -18.22 -2.85
N ASP A 106 -1.64 -17.83 -3.11
CA ASP A 106 -1.95 -16.76 -4.05
C ASP A 106 -1.48 -15.40 -3.51
N MET A 107 -1.47 -15.22 -2.18
CA MET A 107 -1.00 -13.98 -1.56
C MET A 107 0.50 -13.77 -1.74
N PHE A 108 1.30 -14.84 -1.65
CA PHE A 108 2.72 -14.79 -1.97
C PHE A 108 2.94 -14.43 -3.45
N SER A 109 2.27 -15.16 -4.35
CA SER A 109 2.35 -14.88 -5.79
C SER A 109 1.89 -13.46 -6.14
N LEU A 110 0.86 -12.95 -5.45
CA LEU A 110 0.39 -11.58 -5.57
C LEU A 110 1.48 -10.59 -5.16
N GLY A 111 2.19 -10.84 -4.05
CA GLY A 111 3.34 -10.03 -3.64
C GLY A 111 4.40 -9.91 -4.74
N CYS A 112 4.77 -11.03 -5.37
CA CYS A 112 5.69 -11.04 -6.50
C CYS A 112 5.16 -10.27 -7.72
N VAL A 113 3.86 -10.41 -8.05
CA VAL A 113 3.23 -9.70 -9.17
C VAL A 113 3.16 -8.19 -8.92
N LEU A 114 2.77 -7.76 -7.72
CA LEU A 114 2.71 -6.34 -7.37
C LEU A 114 4.11 -5.71 -7.35
N PHE A 115 5.12 -6.43 -6.85
CA PHE A 115 6.52 -5.99 -6.93
C PHE A 115 6.98 -5.84 -8.39
N PHE A 116 6.64 -6.81 -9.25
CA PHE A 116 6.92 -6.74 -10.69
C PHE A 116 6.29 -5.51 -11.34
N CYS A 117 5.05 -5.17 -10.96
CA CYS A 117 4.36 -3.97 -11.42
C CYS A 117 5.08 -2.68 -10.98
N VAL A 118 5.40 -2.55 -9.69
CA VAL A 118 6.04 -1.34 -9.15
C VAL A 118 7.42 -1.12 -9.75
N THR A 119 8.21 -2.18 -9.90
CA THR A 119 9.61 -2.11 -10.36
C THR A 119 9.78 -2.12 -11.88
N GLY A 120 8.69 -2.20 -12.65
CA GLY A 120 8.77 -2.26 -14.12
C GLY A 120 9.38 -3.56 -14.66
N GLY A 121 9.21 -4.67 -13.94
CA GLY A 121 9.51 -6.00 -14.43
C GLY A 121 10.55 -6.79 -13.65
N ARG A 122 10.98 -6.31 -12.48
CA ARG A 122 11.91 -7.04 -11.61
C ARG A 122 11.15 -8.02 -10.71
N HIS A 123 11.88 -8.90 -10.05
CA HIS A 123 11.31 -9.90 -9.15
C HIS A 123 12.01 -9.83 -7.80
N PRO A 124 11.29 -9.95 -6.66
CA PRO A 124 11.89 -9.80 -5.33
C PRO A 124 12.92 -10.89 -5.01
N PHE A 125 12.86 -12.03 -5.69
CA PHE A 125 13.78 -13.17 -5.51
C PHE A 125 14.83 -13.31 -6.64
N GLY A 126 15.13 -12.22 -7.34
CA GLY A 126 16.18 -12.17 -8.36
C GLY A 126 15.83 -12.87 -9.68
N ASP A 127 16.88 -13.29 -10.38
CA ASP A 127 16.79 -13.81 -11.75
C ASP A 127 16.09 -15.17 -11.83
N HIS A 128 15.52 -15.45 -13.01
CA HIS A 128 14.65 -16.61 -13.23
C HIS A 128 15.28 -17.95 -12.82
N LEU A 129 16.59 -18.15 -13.04
CA LEU A 129 17.27 -19.43 -12.79
C LEU A 129 17.43 -19.75 -11.30
N GLU A 130 17.57 -18.73 -10.45
CA GLU A 130 17.86 -18.89 -9.02
C GLU A 130 16.63 -18.67 -8.14
N ARG A 131 15.54 -18.22 -8.75
CA ARG A 131 14.36 -17.71 -8.05
C ARG A 131 13.74 -18.70 -7.07
N ASP A 132 13.55 -19.96 -7.46
CA ASP A 132 12.97 -20.98 -6.58
C ASP A 132 13.89 -21.30 -5.38
N ILE A 133 15.20 -21.27 -5.60
CA ILE A 133 16.19 -21.45 -4.53
C ILE A 133 16.12 -20.26 -3.56
N ASN A 134 16.03 -19.04 -4.09
CA ASN A 134 15.92 -17.83 -3.28
C ASN A 134 14.59 -17.80 -2.51
N ILE A 135 13.47 -18.20 -3.12
CA ILE A 135 12.16 -18.31 -2.46
C ILE A 135 12.24 -19.30 -1.28
N THR A 136 12.76 -20.50 -1.52
CA THR A 136 12.87 -21.54 -0.46
C THR A 136 13.82 -21.16 0.66
N LYS A 137 14.84 -20.33 0.38
CA LYS A 137 15.78 -19.79 1.37
C LYS A 137 15.34 -18.44 1.98
N ASN A 138 14.19 -17.90 1.57
CA ASN A 138 13.70 -16.57 1.94
C ASN A 138 14.73 -15.44 1.68
N GLN A 139 15.42 -15.52 0.54
CA GLN A 139 16.40 -14.52 0.07
C GLN A 139 15.72 -13.50 -0.83
N GLN A 140 14.85 -12.67 -0.24
CA GLN A 140 14.21 -11.55 -0.95
C GLN A 140 15.06 -10.28 -0.91
N ASP A 141 14.96 -9.48 -1.96
CA ASP A 141 15.53 -8.14 -2.05
C ASP A 141 14.43 -7.12 -2.40
N LEU A 142 14.16 -6.22 -1.44
CA LEU A 142 13.18 -5.13 -1.58
C LEU A 142 13.84 -3.77 -1.83
N PHE A 143 15.16 -3.72 -2.07
CA PHE A 143 15.92 -2.48 -2.29
C PHE A 143 15.31 -1.60 -3.38
N LEU A 144 14.82 -2.21 -4.47
CA LEU A 144 14.21 -1.50 -5.60
C LEU A 144 12.95 -0.70 -5.27
N VAL A 145 12.36 -0.92 -4.09
CA VAL A 145 11.17 -0.19 -3.61
C VAL A 145 11.41 0.48 -2.26
N GLU A 146 12.66 0.57 -1.80
CA GLU A 146 13.01 1.15 -0.49
C GLU A 146 12.53 2.60 -0.32
N ASN A 147 12.44 3.32 -1.45
CA ASN A 147 12.01 4.70 -1.52
C ASN A 147 10.47 4.87 -1.50
N ILE A 148 9.71 3.77 -1.47
CA ILE A 148 8.25 3.73 -1.34
C ILE A 148 7.91 2.93 -0.07
N PRO A 149 7.87 3.58 1.12
CA PRO A 149 7.70 2.88 2.39
C PRO A 149 6.44 2.01 2.48
N GLU A 150 5.34 2.42 1.85
CA GLU A 150 4.12 1.64 1.75
C GLU A 150 4.30 0.36 0.91
N ALA A 151 5.20 0.36 -0.08
CA ALA A 151 5.50 -0.83 -0.88
C ALA A 151 6.36 -1.82 -0.09
N VAL A 152 7.38 -1.32 0.62
CA VAL A 152 8.22 -2.15 1.51
C VAL A 152 7.35 -2.84 2.55
N ASP A 153 6.45 -2.09 3.20
CA ASP A 153 5.56 -2.63 4.21
C ASP A 153 4.63 -3.71 3.64
N LEU A 154 3.96 -3.45 2.52
CA LEU A 154 3.06 -4.45 1.95
C LEU A 154 3.80 -5.72 1.51
N PHE A 155 4.94 -5.57 0.83
CA PHE A 155 5.67 -6.71 0.27
C PHE A 155 6.35 -7.54 1.35
N SER A 156 6.84 -6.94 2.44
CA SER A 156 7.38 -7.72 3.56
C SER A 156 6.33 -8.64 4.20
N HIS A 157 5.06 -8.23 4.23
CA HIS A 157 3.97 -9.06 4.75
C HIS A 157 3.45 -10.09 3.74
N LEU A 158 3.33 -9.73 2.45
CA LEU A 158 2.88 -10.67 1.41
C LEU A 158 3.88 -11.79 1.14
N LEU A 159 5.18 -11.48 1.22
CA LEU A 159 6.27 -12.41 0.92
C LEU A 159 6.79 -13.13 2.16
N ASP A 160 6.07 -13.07 3.28
CA ASP A 160 6.45 -13.77 4.52
C ASP A 160 6.56 -15.28 4.25
N PRO A 161 7.66 -15.94 4.67
CA PRO A 161 7.82 -17.38 4.50
C PRO A 161 6.75 -18.18 5.26
N ASN A 162 6.19 -17.63 6.33
CA ASN A 162 5.05 -18.20 7.05
C ASN A 162 3.73 -17.78 6.38
N ALA A 163 3.06 -18.75 5.75
CA ALA A 163 1.79 -18.56 5.08
C ALA A 163 0.68 -17.97 5.98
N GLU A 164 0.72 -18.19 7.30
CA GLU A 164 -0.30 -17.70 8.24
C GLU A 164 -0.16 -16.22 8.57
N LEU A 165 1.02 -15.63 8.36
CA LEU A 165 1.28 -14.21 8.61
C LEU A 165 0.93 -13.33 7.41
N ARG A 166 0.70 -13.93 6.24
CA ARG A 166 0.35 -13.19 5.02
C ARG A 166 -1.08 -12.62 5.16
N PRO A 167 -1.30 -11.35 4.78
CA PRO A 167 -2.62 -10.74 4.84
C PRO A 167 -3.57 -11.38 3.83
N LYS A 168 -4.87 -11.29 4.10
CA LYS A 168 -5.92 -11.70 3.14
C LYS A 168 -6.03 -10.68 2.01
N ALA A 169 -6.50 -11.12 0.84
CA ALA A 169 -6.74 -10.22 -0.30
C ALA A 169 -7.64 -9.02 0.06
N SER A 170 -8.63 -9.23 0.92
CA SER A 170 -9.55 -8.20 1.42
C SER A 170 -8.87 -7.15 2.31
N GLU A 171 -7.74 -7.49 2.93
CA GLU A 171 -6.93 -6.55 3.71
C GLU A 171 -5.96 -5.79 2.79
N VAL A 172 -5.38 -6.49 1.80
CA VAL A 172 -4.46 -5.89 0.81
C VAL A 172 -5.13 -4.78 -0.01
N VAL A 173 -6.41 -4.94 -0.40
CA VAL A 173 -7.13 -3.93 -1.18
C VAL A 173 -7.31 -2.60 -0.43
N GLN A 174 -7.21 -2.64 0.91
CA GLN A 174 -7.28 -1.48 1.79
C GLN A 174 -5.92 -0.90 2.16
N HIS A 175 -4.81 -1.53 1.73
CA HIS A 175 -3.47 -1.09 2.08
C HIS A 175 -3.13 0.28 1.45
N PRO A 176 -2.43 1.20 2.18
CA PRO A 176 -2.10 2.55 1.70
C PRO A 176 -1.32 2.64 0.40
N LEU A 177 -0.59 1.58 0.02
CA LEU A 177 0.08 1.50 -1.28
C LEU A 177 -0.91 1.66 -2.44
N LEU A 178 -2.15 1.18 -2.29
CA LEU A 178 -3.19 1.19 -3.33
C LEU A 178 -4.11 2.41 -3.25
N TRP A 179 -3.84 3.36 -2.35
CA TRP A 179 -4.64 4.57 -2.20
C TRP A 179 -4.27 5.63 -3.23
N ASN A 180 -5.27 6.35 -3.72
CA ASN A 180 -5.08 7.59 -4.48
C ASN A 180 -4.81 8.76 -3.52
N SER A 181 -4.39 9.91 -4.06
CA SER A 181 -4.07 11.10 -3.27
C SER A 181 -5.25 11.60 -2.44
N ASP A 182 -6.48 11.51 -2.94
CA ASP A 182 -7.69 11.84 -2.15
C ASP A 182 -7.81 10.98 -0.88
N MET A 183 -7.66 9.66 -0.99
CA MET A 183 -7.77 8.75 0.14
C MET A 183 -6.63 8.96 1.14
N ARG A 184 -5.40 9.18 0.64
CA ARG A 184 -4.22 9.49 1.47
C ARG A 184 -4.44 10.77 2.28
N LEU A 185 -4.87 11.85 1.63
CA LEU A 185 -5.13 13.13 2.29
C LEU A 185 -6.33 13.06 3.24
N SER A 186 -7.40 12.37 2.85
CA SER A 186 -8.55 12.13 3.72
C SER A 186 -8.13 11.37 4.98
N PHE A 187 -7.28 10.35 4.86
CA PHE A 187 -6.78 9.58 6.00
C PHE A 187 -5.97 10.45 6.97
N LEU A 188 -5.02 11.25 6.45
CA LEU A 188 -4.22 12.13 7.29
C LEU A 188 -5.06 13.21 7.98
N ARG A 189 -6.07 13.76 7.27
CA ARG A 189 -7.04 14.71 7.83
C ARG A 189 -7.84 14.09 8.97
N ASP A 190 -8.47 12.94 8.71
CA ASP A 190 -9.32 12.26 9.69
C ASP A 190 -8.49 11.77 10.90
N SER A 191 -7.25 11.35 10.68
CA SER A 191 -6.28 11.04 11.75
C SER A 191 -5.96 12.27 12.59
N SER A 192 -5.73 13.42 11.96
CA SER A 192 -5.52 14.68 12.68
C SER A 192 -6.73 15.07 13.52
N ASP A 193 -7.94 14.93 12.99
CA ASP A 193 -9.17 15.27 13.72
C ASP A 193 -9.37 14.35 14.92
N ARG A 194 -9.17 13.04 14.75
CA ARG A 194 -9.27 12.06 15.82
C ARG A 194 -8.28 12.31 16.95
N VAL A 195 -7.03 12.63 16.63
CA VAL A 195 -5.96 12.88 17.61
C VAL A 195 -6.14 14.20 18.34
N GLU A 196 -6.83 15.19 17.74
CA GLU A 196 -7.15 16.45 18.44
C GLU A 196 -8.20 16.28 19.54
N LEU A 197 -8.98 15.19 19.53
CA LEU A 197 -9.92 14.84 20.60
C LEU A 197 -9.23 14.28 21.86
N GLU A 198 -7.96 13.84 21.73
CA GLU A 198 -7.19 13.36 22.87
C GLU A 198 -6.82 14.53 23.79
N ASP A 199 -7.21 14.41 25.06
CA ASP A 199 -6.87 15.39 26.09
C ASP A 199 -5.34 15.46 26.25
N ARG A 200 -4.83 16.69 26.27
CA ARG A 200 -3.38 16.99 26.38
C ARG A 200 -2.85 16.74 27.77
N GLU A 201 -3.72 16.70 28.77
CA GLU A 201 -3.36 16.46 30.17
C GLU A 201 -3.36 14.97 30.53
N THR A 202 -4.13 14.15 29.79
CA THR A 202 -4.12 12.70 29.94
C THR A 202 -3.04 12.06 29.05
N ASP A 203 -2.24 11.16 29.62
CA ASP A 203 -1.24 10.35 28.91
C ASP A 203 -1.93 9.32 27.99
N SER A 204 -2.55 9.79 26.91
CA SER A 204 -3.25 8.94 25.95
C SER A 204 -2.29 7.99 25.25
N ASP A 205 -2.58 6.70 25.33
CA ASP A 205 -1.81 5.65 24.64
C ASP A 205 -1.71 5.90 23.13
N LEU A 206 -2.78 6.41 22.52
CA LEU A 206 -2.80 6.73 21.09
C LEU A 206 -1.83 7.88 20.78
N LEU A 207 -1.89 8.96 21.56
CA LEU A 207 -1.02 10.13 21.34
C LEU A 207 0.45 9.77 21.57
N ARG A 208 0.74 9.00 22.64
CA ARG A 208 2.08 8.50 22.93
C ARG A 208 2.60 7.59 21.82
N ALA A 209 1.77 6.68 21.33
CA ALA A 209 2.12 5.82 20.19
C ALA A 209 2.39 6.65 18.93
N LEU A 210 1.55 7.65 18.62
CA LEU A 210 1.73 8.53 17.48
C LEU A 210 3.05 9.30 17.56
N GLU A 211 3.34 9.95 18.69
CA GLU A 211 4.57 10.73 18.85
C GLU A 211 5.82 9.85 18.90
N SER A 212 5.70 8.59 19.34
CA SER A 212 6.83 7.64 19.29
C SER A 212 7.29 7.33 17.85
N THR A 213 6.44 7.59 16.84
CA THR A 213 6.80 7.43 15.42
C THR A 213 7.64 8.58 14.87
N ALA A 214 7.75 9.70 15.58
CA ALA A 214 8.38 10.93 15.08
C ALA A 214 9.78 10.75 14.47
N PRO A 215 10.72 9.98 15.07
CA PRO A 215 12.05 9.83 14.49
C PRO A 215 12.02 9.11 13.12
N MET A 216 11.05 8.24 12.89
CA MET A 216 10.91 7.45 11.66
C MET A 216 10.07 8.20 10.63
N ALA A 217 8.96 8.79 11.05
CA ALA A 217 8.03 9.53 10.20
C ALA A 217 8.63 10.86 9.70
N LEU A 218 9.32 11.59 10.59
CA LEU A 218 9.84 12.93 10.31
C LEU A 218 11.32 12.91 9.93
N GLY A 219 12.14 12.05 10.55
CA GLY A 219 13.59 11.95 10.34
C GLY A 219 14.43 13.12 10.91
N ALA A 220 13.85 14.31 10.99
CA ALA A 220 14.40 15.52 11.59
C ALA A 220 13.24 16.45 11.96
N LYS A 221 13.53 17.65 12.49
CA LYS A 221 12.47 18.64 12.72
C LYS A 221 11.83 19.02 11.39
N TRP A 222 10.51 18.98 11.31
CA TRP A 222 9.82 19.08 10.02
C TRP A 222 9.92 20.47 9.38
N ASN A 223 10.21 21.53 10.14
CA ASN A 223 10.46 22.86 9.59
C ASN A 223 11.75 22.95 8.77
N GLU A 224 12.73 22.08 9.01
CA GLU A 224 13.99 22.04 8.26
C GLU A 224 13.81 21.50 6.84
N LYS A 225 12.65 20.86 6.57
CA LYS A 225 12.30 20.25 5.29
C LYS A 225 11.28 21.06 4.48
N MET A 226 10.90 22.24 4.96
CA MET A 226 9.84 23.06 4.38
C MET A 226 10.35 24.45 4.01
N GLU A 227 9.68 25.07 3.05
CA GLU A 227 10.00 26.40 2.56
C GLU A 227 9.84 27.45 3.68
N PRO A 228 10.80 28.38 3.86
CA PRO A 228 10.70 29.42 4.89
C PRO A 228 9.44 30.28 4.79
N ALA A 229 8.97 30.55 3.57
CA ALA A 229 7.72 31.26 3.30
C ALA A 229 6.50 30.50 3.84
N PHE A 230 6.46 29.18 3.65
CA PHE A 230 5.41 28.32 4.20
C PHE A 230 5.45 28.29 5.73
N ILE A 231 6.63 28.13 6.33
CA ILE A 231 6.79 28.13 7.80
C ILE A 231 6.34 29.46 8.42
N SER A 232 6.68 30.57 7.77
CA SER A 232 6.26 31.90 8.21
C SER A 232 4.74 32.07 8.10
N ASN A 233 4.12 31.58 7.01
CA ASN A 233 2.66 31.62 6.81
C ASN A 233 1.90 30.84 7.90
N ILE A 234 2.35 29.63 8.25
CA ILE A 234 1.66 28.83 9.27
C ILE A 234 1.87 29.37 10.68
N GLY A 235 3.01 30.02 10.94
CA GLY A 235 3.38 30.56 12.25
C GLY A 235 2.60 31.80 12.69
N VAL A 236 1.87 32.47 11.79
CA VAL A 236 1.11 33.70 12.09
C VAL A 236 0.02 33.45 13.13
N TYR A 237 -0.72 32.35 12.99
CA TYR A 237 -1.92 32.10 13.79
C TYR A 237 -1.69 31.14 14.95
N ARG A 238 -0.66 30.29 14.87
CA ARG A 238 -0.44 29.23 15.85
C ARG A 238 1.03 28.86 15.95
N ARG A 239 1.45 28.54 17.17
CA ARG A 239 2.76 27.93 17.42
C ARG A 239 2.67 26.42 17.24
N TYR A 240 3.70 25.84 16.63
CA TYR A 240 3.80 24.41 16.39
C TYR A 240 5.09 23.85 16.98
N LYS A 241 5.02 22.59 17.43
CA LYS A 241 6.17 21.78 17.81
C LYS A 241 6.72 21.08 16.58
N PHE A 242 7.94 21.43 16.17
CA PHE A 242 8.55 20.94 14.92
C PHE A 242 9.06 19.50 14.98
N ASP A 243 9.05 18.90 16.17
CA ASP A 243 9.38 17.50 16.43
C ASP A 243 8.14 16.62 16.64
N SER A 244 6.93 17.18 16.54
CA SER A 244 5.67 16.47 16.78
C SER A 244 4.97 16.05 15.49
N VAL A 245 4.58 14.78 15.42
CA VAL A 245 3.79 14.21 14.33
C VAL A 245 2.37 14.77 14.36
N ARG A 246 1.76 14.89 15.54
CA ARG A 246 0.43 15.51 15.70
C ARG A 246 0.41 16.93 15.13
N ASP A 247 1.43 17.73 15.42
CA ASP A 247 1.50 19.11 14.96
C ASP A 247 1.67 19.20 13.43
N LEU A 248 2.44 18.29 12.81
CA LEU A 248 2.53 18.21 11.35
C LEU A 248 1.18 17.79 10.72
N LEU A 249 0.51 16.77 11.27
CA LEU A 249 -0.82 16.35 10.82
C LEU A 249 -1.83 17.50 10.92
N ARG A 250 -1.75 18.30 11.99
CA ARG A 250 -2.58 19.50 12.15
C ARG A 250 -2.31 20.54 11.07
N VAL A 251 -1.06 20.72 10.65
CA VAL A 251 -0.70 21.61 9.53
C VAL A 251 -1.31 21.08 8.23
N VAL A 252 -1.10 19.81 7.91
CA VAL A 252 -1.68 19.14 6.73
C VAL A 252 -3.18 19.37 6.67
N ARG A 253 -3.89 19.04 7.76
CA ARG A 253 -5.34 19.21 7.87
C ARG A 253 -5.78 20.66 7.67
N ASN A 254 -5.18 21.60 8.42
CA ASN A 254 -5.58 23.01 8.36
C ASN A 254 -5.36 23.59 6.96
N LYS A 255 -4.24 23.27 6.31
CA LYS A 255 -3.91 23.79 4.98
C LYS A 255 -4.73 23.12 3.89
N LEU A 256 -5.12 21.85 4.06
CA LEU A 256 -6.06 21.19 3.17
C LEU A 256 -7.46 21.81 3.25
N ASN A 257 -7.98 22.03 4.46
CA ASN A 257 -9.33 22.58 4.65
C ASN A 257 -9.47 24.03 4.15
N HIS A 258 -8.43 24.84 4.32
CA HIS A 258 -8.42 26.26 3.92
C HIS A 258 -7.57 26.52 2.66
N TYR A 259 -7.34 25.51 1.81
CA TYR A 259 -6.43 25.63 0.66
C TYR A 259 -6.76 26.84 -0.24
N ARG A 260 -8.06 27.07 -0.50
CA ARG A 260 -8.55 28.18 -1.36
C ARG A 260 -8.34 29.56 -0.76
N GLU A 261 -8.14 29.65 0.56
CA GLU A 261 -7.90 30.90 1.29
C GLU A 261 -6.40 31.22 1.39
N LEU A 262 -5.53 30.31 0.95
CA LEU A 262 -4.09 30.51 1.02
C LEU A 262 -3.64 31.56 -0.01
N PRO A 263 -2.60 32.35 0.31
CA PRO A 263 -1.90 33.17 -0.66
C PRO A 263 -1.43 32.35 -1.88
N VAL A 264 -1.42 32.96 -3.06
CA VAL A 264 -1.12 32.28 -4.34
C VAL A 264 0.28 31.67 -4.34
N ASP A 265 1.27 32.36 -3.78
CA ASP A 265 2.64 31.86 -3.60
C ASP A 265 2.69 30.59 -2.75
N ILE A 266 1.84 30.49 -1.72
CA ILE A 266 1.74 29.28 -0.91
C ILE A 266 1.02 28.16 -1.65
N GLN A 267 -0.02 28.45 -2.44
CA GLN A 267 -0.69 27.46 -3.29
C GLN A 267 0.27 26.89 -4.34
N GLU A 268 1.13 27.72 -4.93
CA GLU A 268 2.18 27.31 -5.88
C GLU A 268 3.21 26.38 -5.22
N ILE A 269 3.63 26.67 -3.98
CA ILE A 269 4.53 25.80 -3.21
C ILE A 269 3.90 24.43 -2.95
N LEU A 270 2.65 24.41 -2.49
CA LEU A 270 1.95 23.17 -2.13
C LEU A 270 1.47 22.38 -3.35
N GLY A 271 1.30 23.02 -4.49
CA GLY A 271 0.71 22.41 -5.69
C GLY A 271 -0.80 22.21 -5.59
N PRO A 272 -1.45 21.82 -6.70
CA PRO A 272 -2.90 21.64 -6.77
C PRO A 272 -3.37 20.47 -5.88
N VAL A 273 -4.57 20.59 -5.33
CA VAL A 273 -5.24 19.51 -4.57
C VAL A 273 -6.03 18.62 -5.53
N PRO A 274 -6.00 17.27 -5.39
CA PRO A 274 -5.29 16.53 -4.34
C PRO A 274 -3.83 16.18 -4.65
N GLU A 275 -3.45 15.94 -5.91
CA GLU A 275 -2.18 15.27 -6.23
C GLU A 275 -0.93 16.07 -5.87
N GLY A 276 -0.88 17.37 -6.22
CA GLY A 276 0.26 18.22 -5.93
C GLY A 276 0.48 18.38 -4.42
N PHE A 277 -0.61 18.59 -3.68
CA PHE A 277 -0.59 18.72 -2.23
C PHE A 277 -0.11 17.44 -1.54
N ASP A 278 -0.61 16.27 -1.94
CA ASP A 278 -0.13 14.97 -1.44
C ASP A 278 1.35 14.75 -1.78
N ASP A 279 1.76 15.00 -3.04
CA ASP A 279 3.15 14.85 -3.49
C ASP A 279 4.11 15.81 -2.73
N TYR A 280 3.66 17.01 -2.36
CA TYR A 280 4.44 17.97 -1.56
C TYR A 280 4.83 17.41 -0.19
N PHE A 281 3.87 16.85 0.56
CA PHE A 281 4.13 16.27 1.88
C PHE A 281 4.82 14.90 1.78
N ALA A 282 4.39 14.03 0.86
CA ALA A 282 4.97 12.71 0.68
C ALA A 282 6.45 12.75 0.28
N SER A 283 6.86 13.71 -0.54
CA SER A 283 8.27 13.87 -0.91
C SER A 283 9.18 14.30 0.24
N ARG A 284 8.65 15.06 1.22
CA ARG A 284 9.39 15.56 2.39
C ARG A 284 9.37 14.57 3.56
N PHE A 285 8.27 13.86 3.71
CA PHE A 285 8.00 12.92 4.79
C PHE A 285 7.51 11.56 4.23
N PRO A 286 8.37 10.83 3.49
CA PRO A 286 7.95 9.60 2.78
C PRO A 286 7.41 8.52 3.72
N LYS A 287 7.84 8.50 4.98
CA LYS A 287 7.38 7.52 5.99
C LYS A 287 6.16 7.99 6.79
N LEU A 288 5.71 9.25 6.65
CA LEU A 288 4.64 9.79 7.48
C LEU A 288 3.35 8.98 7.36
N LEU A 289 2.91 8.68 6.13
CA LEU A 289 1.64 7.99 5.94
C LEU A 289 1.66 6.60 6.56
N ILE A 290 2.70 5.80 6.27
CA ILE A 290 2.75 4.41 6.72
C ILE A 290 2.89 4.29 8.24
N GLU A 291 3.66 5.19 8.88
CA GLU A 291 3.80 5.21 10.34
C GLU A 291 2.50 5.62 11.03
N VAL A 292 1.81 6.65 10.51
CA VAL A 292 0.49 7.05 11.02
C VAL A 292 -0.54 5.94 10.78
N TYR A 293 -0.52 5.31 9.60
CA TYR A 293 -1.39 4.17 9.27
C TYR A 293 -1.27 3.04 10.30
N LYS A 294 -0.05 2.63 10.66
CA LYS A 294 0.19 1.57 11.65
C LYS A 294 -0.40 1.90 13.02
N VAL A 295 -0.21 3.15 13.48
CA VAL A 295 -0.78 3.61 14.74
C VAL A 295 -2.31 3.60 14.68
N MET A 296 -2.91 4.24 13.67
CA MET A 296 -4.36 4.31 13.57
C MET A 296 -5.00 2.93 13.34
N TYR A 297 -4.36 2.02 12.61
CA TYR A 297 -4.82 0.64 12.48
C TYR A 297 -4.85 -0.08 13.83
N LYS A 298 -3.83 0.12 14.66
CA LYS A 298 -3.75 -0.52 15.98
C LYS A 298 -4.81 0.01 16.96
N TYR A 299 -5.03 1.32 16.99
CA TYR A 299 -5.84 1.97 18.02
C TYR A 299 -7.27 2.32 17.58
N CYS A 300 -7.50 2.55 16.29
CA CYS A 300 -8.74 3.15 15.78
C CYS A 300 -9.46 2.32 14.70
N LYS A 301 -8.98 1.12 14.34
CA LYS A 301 -9.58 0.34 13.23
C LYS A 301 -11.06 -0.03 13.40
N GLU A 302 -11.53 -0.12 14.65
CA GLU A 302 -12.93 -0.44 14.94
C GLU A 302 -13.83 0.80 14.98
N GLU A 303 -13.26 2.00 14.98
CA GLU A 303 -14.03 3.25 14.97
C GLU A 303 -14.66 3.47 13.59
N GLU A 304 -15.96 3.84 13.57
CA GLU A 304 -16.76 3.98 12.34
C GLU A 304 -16.12 4.92 11.31
N MET A 305 -15.55 6.05 11.77
CA MET A 305 -14.90 7.03 10.90
C MET A 305 -13.72 6.45 10.12
N PHE A 306 -13.10 5.37 10.60
CA PHE A 306 -11.95 4.72 9.98
C PHE A 306 -12.30 3.46 9.18
N HIS A 307 -13.56 2.99 9.21
CA HIS A 307 -13.94 1.75 8.50
C HIS A 307 -13.63 1.83 7.00
N LYS A 308 -13.79 2.99 6.36
CA LYS A 308 -13.45 3.20 4.94
C LYS A 308 -11.97 3.00 4.58
N TYR A 309 -11.07 2.98 5.56
CA TYR A 309 -9.63 2.76 5.36
C TYR A 309 -9.16 1.36 5.72
N PHE A 310 -9.90 0.65 6.57
CA PHE A 310 -9.44 -0.61 7.17
C PHE A 310 -10.40 -1.79 6.94
N LYS A 311 -11.67 -1.52 6.65
CA LYS A 311 -12.69 -2.55 6.41
C LYS A 311 -13.04 -2.60 4.94
N SER A 312 -13.01 -3.82 4.39
CA SER A 312 -13.48 -4.07 3.04
C SER A 312 -15.01 -4.03 3.01
N ASN A 313 -15.58 -3.15 2.19
CA ASN A 313 -17.02 -3.16 1.87
C ASN A 313 -17.37 -4.14 0.74
N VAL A 314 -16.47 -5.09 0.43
CA VAL A 314 -16.75 -6.11 -0.59
C VAL A 314 -17.77 -7.09 0.02
N VAL A 315 -18.96 -7.07 -0.58
CA VAL A 315 -20.09 -7.98 -0.33
C VAL A 315 -20.13 -8.97 -1.49
#